data_AF-N9MRU6-F1
#
_entry.id   AF-N9MRU6-F1
#
_cell.length_a   1.000
_cell.length_b   1.000
_cell.length_c   1.000
_cell.angle_alpha   90.00
_cell.angle_beta   90.00
_cell.angle_gamma   90.00
#
_symmetry.space_group_name_H-M   'P 1'
#
loop_
_entity.id
_entity.type
_entity.pdbx_description
1 polymer ?
#
loop_
_entity_poly.entity_id
_entity_poly.type
_entity_poly.pdbx_seq_one_letter_code
_entity_poly.pdbx_strand_id
1 'polypeptide(L)'
;MNKPIKAFFKCSAIAACLSTATLSHADMNTVMILVNDPSSAPIVKRCDGNVNCNAFVALSREWQLIPKGDRLRYFIYSGDLNAMIREGKDLKEQKLIDLDDFAYQVFDYHAENFNDRWLYIKGLAVLKYVQRTQFDPQ
;
A
#
# COMPACT_ATOMS: atom_id res chain seq x y z
N MET A 1 10.99 50.52 54.60
CA MET A 1 12.16 49.85 54.01
C MET A 1 11.72 48.44 53.61
N ASN A 2 12.14 47.98 52.43
CA ASN A 2 12.01 46.64 51.83
C ASN A 2 10.90 46.45 50.76
N LYS A 3 11.35 45.93 49.61
CA LYS A 3 10.85 46.08 48.23
C LYS A 3 9.86 44.96 47.86
N PRO A 4 8.89 45.18 46.94
CA PRO A 4 8.20 44.08 46.27
C PRO A 4 9.07 43.49 45.13
N ILE A 5 9.18 42.16 45.14
CA ILE A 5 9.91 41.35 44.17
C ILE A 5 9.17 41.37 42.83
N LYS A 6 9.87 41.81 41.77
CA LYS A 6 9.40 41.71 40.37
C LYS A 6 9.56 40.26 39.91
N ALA A 7 8.46 39.52 39.77
CA ALA A 7 8.44 38.26 39.04
C ALA A 7 7.92 38.50 37.61
N PHE A 8 8.84 38.75 36.69
CA PHE A 8 8.59 38.60 35.26
C PHE A 8 8.62 37.10 34.94
N PHE A 9 7.46 36.47 34.75
CA PHE A 9 7.39 35.17 34.09
C PHE A 9 6.81 35.32 32.69
N LYS A 10 7.66 34.96 31.73
CA LYS A 10 7.50 35.11 30.30
C LYS A 10 6.32 34.30 29.78
N CYS A 11 5.51 34.92 28.92
CA CYS A 11 4.53 34.23 28.08
C CYS A 11 5.25 33.24 27.16
N SER A 12 5.14 31.95 27.45
CA SER A 12 5.46 30.89 26.49
C SER A 12 4.27 30.72 25.55
N ALA A 13 4.36 31.29 24.36
CA ALA A 13 3.45 30.97 23.27
C ALA A 13 3.66 29.50 22.88
N ILE A 14 2.71 28.64 23.22
CA ILE A 14 2.67 27.26 22.71
C ILE A 14 2.22 27.38 21.24
N ALA A 15 3.19 27.41 20.33
CA ALA A 15 2.93 27.18 18.92
C ALA A 15 2.53 25.70 18.77
N ALA A 16 1.22 25.44 18.76
CA ALA A 16 0.69 24.17 18.32
C ALA A 16 0.96 24.04 16.83
N CYS A 17 2.07 23.39 16.45
CA CYS A 17 2.23 22.84 15.11
C CYS A 17 1.12 21.81 14.92
N LEU A 18 0.01 22.24 14.32
CA LEU A 18 -0.92 21.35 13.63
C LEU A 18 -0.15 20.73 12.46
N SER A 19 0.60 19.68 12.76
CA SER A 19 1.09 18.76 11.74
C SER A 19 -0.15 18.12 11.13
N THR A 20 -0.71 18.76 10.11
CA THR A 20 -1.56 18.05 9.16
C THR A 20 -0.71 16.91 8.66
N ALA A 21 -0.95 15.69 9.15
CA ALA A 21 -0.48 14.50 8.49
C ALA A 21 -1.09 14.57 7.09
N THR A 22 -0.34 15.10 6.12
CA THR A 22 -0.65 14.91 4.72
C THR A 22 -0.69 13.41 4.57
N LEU A 23 -1.90 12.86 4.37
CA LEU A 23 -2.09 11.51 3.89
C LEU A 23 -1.15 11.39 2.70
N SER A 24 0.01 10.77 2.92
CA SER A 24 0.98 10.52 1.86
C SER A 24 0.23 9.64 0.89
N HIS A 25 -0.28 10.25 -0.18
CA HIS A 25 -0.70 9.50 -1.34
C HIS A 25 0.52 8.67 -1.70
N ALA A 26 0.40 7.35 -1.56
CA ALA A 26 1.38 6.40 -2.02
C ALA A 26 1.79 6.81 -3.45
N ASP A 27 3.03 7.25 -3.60
CA ASP A 27 3.53 7.78 -4.86
C ASP A 27 3.76 6.60 -5.82
N MET A 28 3.28 6.72 -7.06
CA MET A 28 3.49 5.71 -8.09
C MET A 28 4.99 5.42 -8.28
N ASN A 29 5.87 6.39 -8.03
CA ASN A 29 7.31 6.15 -8.04
C ASN A 29 7.75 5.09 -7.03
N THR A 30 7.19 5.12 -5.81
CA THR A 30 7.50 4.12 -4.76
C THR A 30 7.02 2.74 -5.17
N VAL A 31 5.81 2.66 -5.74
CA VAL A 31 5.24 1.42 -6.28
C VAL A 31 6.09 0.87 -7.42
N MET A 32 6.55 1.74 -8.33
CA MET A 32 7.38 1.33 -9.46
C MET A 32 8.79 0.89 -9.06
N ILE A 33 9.35 1.41 -7.96
CA ILE A 33 10.59 0.87 -7.39
C ILE A 33 10.40 -0.59 -6.98
N LEU A 34 9.33 -0.90 -6.24
CA LEU A 34 9.03 -2.28 -5.82
C LEU A 34 8.75 -3.22 -6.99
N VAL A 35 8.10 -2.71 -8.03
CA VAL A 35 7.76 -3.46 -9.25
C VAL A 35 8.99 -3.74 -10.11
N ASN A 36 9.93 -2.80 -10.20
CA ASN A 36 11.15 -2.95 -11.03
C ASN A 36 12.31 -3.59 -10.26
N ASP A 37 12.34 -3.45 -8.94
CA ASP A 37 13.31 -4.08 -8.04
C ASP A 37 12.61 -4.67 -6.80
N PRO A 38 12.02 -5.89 -6.93
CA PRO A 38 11.38 -6.59 -5.81
C PRO A 38 12.33 -6.86 -4.62
N SER A 39 13.65 -6.85 -4.83
CA SER A 39 14.63 -7.09 -3.78
C SER A 39 14.74 -5.92 -2.78
N SER A 40 14.26 -4.74 -3.17
CA SER A 40 14.18 -3.57 -2.29
C SER A 40 13.12 -3.69 -1.18
N ALA A 41 12.22 -4.68 -1.28
CA ALA A 41 11.14 -4.88 -0.34
C ALA A 41 11.62 -5.44 1.01
N PRO A 42 11.04 -5.02 2.15
CA PRO A 42 11.33 -5.61 3.45
C PRO A 42 10.98 -7.10 3.50
N ILE A 43 11.81 -7.89 4.18
CA ILE A 43 11.58 -9.33 4.35
C ILE A 43 10.33 -9.58 5.20
N VAL A 44 9.45 -10.44 4.70
CA VAL A 44 8.24 -10.89 5.39
C VAL A 44 8.39 -12.37 5.72
N LYS A 45 8.25 -12.73 6.99
CA LYS A 45 8.41 -14.11 7.46
C LYS A 45 7.55 -15.10 6.68
N ARG A 46 6.30 -14.74 6.38
CA ARG A 46 5.34 -15.58 5.63
C ARG A 46 5.78 -15.87 4.20
N CYS A 47 6.66 -15.05 3.63
CA CYS A 47 7.18 -15.20 2.27
C CYS A 47 8.46 -16.03 2.19
N ASP A 48 9.02 -16.48 3.33
CA ASP A 48 10.20 -17.36 3.40
C ASP A 48 11.37 -16.94 2.48
N GLY A 49 11.67 -15.63 2.47
CA GLY A 49 12.76 -15.08 1.67
C GLY A 49 12.46 -14.88 0.17
N ASN A 50 11.27 -15.22 -0.31
CA ASN A 50 10.87 -14.95 -1.69
C ASN A 50 10.68 -13.43 -1.92
N VAL A 51 11.53 -12.85 -2.77
CA VAL A 51 11.56 -11.41 -3.04
C VAL A 51 10.27 -10.89 -3.69
N ASN A 52 9.64 -11.67 -4.56
CA ASN A 52 8.40 -11.28 -5.24
C ASN A 52 7.23 -11.26 -4.24
N CYS A 53 7.14 -12.25 -3.36
CA CYS A 53 6.16 -12.26 -2.28
C CYS A 53 6.38 -11.08 -1.31
N ASN A 54 7.62 -10.80 -0.91
CA ASN A 54 7.95 -9.64 -0.06
C ASN A 54 7.51 -8.32 -0.71
N ALA A 55 7.82 -8.14 -2.00
CA ALA A 55 7.42 -6.98 -2.76
C ALA A 55 5.90 -6.88 -2.90
N PHE A 56 5.19 -7.97 -3.14
CA PHE A 56 3.73 -7.98 -3.17
C PHE A 56 3.12 -7.52 -1.83
N VAL A 57 3.67 -7.98 -0.70
CA VAL A 57 3.22 -7.52 0.63
C VAL A 57 3.44 -6.02 0.79
N ALA A 58 4.59 -5.49 0.36
CA ALA A 58 4.84 -4.06 0.38
C ALA A 58 3.84 -3.31 -0.51
N LEU A 59 3.63 -3.76 -1.75
CA LEU A 59 2.68 -3.19 -2.71
C LEU A 59 1.24 -3.18 -2.16
N SER A 60 0.82 -4.23 -1.46
CA SER A 60 -0.51 -4.31 -0.85
C SER A 60 -0.79 -3.20 0.17
N ARG A 61 0.26 -2.62 0.79
CA ARG A 61 0.14 -1.50 1.73
C ARG A 61 -0.09 -0.18 1.01
N GLU A 62 0.38 -0.09 -0.23
CA GLU A 62 0.28 1.09 -1.08
C GLU A 62 -1.08 1.22 -1.76
N TRP A 63 -2.06 0.32 -1.51
CA TRP A 63 -3.41 0.34 -2.10
C TRP A 63 -4.13 1.70 -2.07
N GLN A 64 -3.70 2.60 -1.18
CA GLN A 64 -4.21 3.96 -1.13
C GLN A 64 -3.81 4.84 -2.34
N LEU A 65 -2.85 4.43 -3.17
CA LEU A 65 -2.52 5.11 -4.42
C LEU A 65 -3.70 5.13 -5.39
N ILE A 66 -4.55 4.11 -5.31
CA ILE A 66 -5.70 3.94 -6.20
C ILE A 66 -6.72 5.06 -5.86
N PRO A 67 -7.16 5.88 -6.84
CA PRO A 67 -8.14 6.93 -6.60
C PRO A 67 -9.43 6.40 -5.98
N LYS A 68 -10.06 7.16 -5.07
CA LYS A 68 -11.28 6.75 -4.35
C LYS A 68 -12.45 6.37 -5.28
N GLY A 69 -12.54 6.98 -6.46
CA GLY A 69 -13.57 6.69 -7.48
C GLY A 69 -13.21 5.54 -8.43
N ASP A 70 -12.00 4.98 -8.35
CA ASP A 70 -11.63 3.83 -9.17
C ASP A 70 -12.36 2.58 -8.67
N ARG A 71 -12.85 1.76 -9.60
CA ARG A 71 -13.61 0.55 -9.27
C ARG A 71 -12.78 -0.46 -8.46
N LEU A 72 -11.46 -0.46 -8.59
CA LEU A 72 -10.59 -1.33 -7.78
C LEU A 72 -10.71 -1.06 -6.27
N ARG A 73 -11.05 0.17 -5.86
CA ARG A 73 -11.37 0.47 -4.45
C ARG A 73 -12.61 -0.26 -3.96
N TYR A 74 -13.62 -0.42 -4.81
CA TYR A 74 -14.85 -1.13 -4.43
C TYR A 74 -14.54 -2.58 -4.04
N PHE A 75 -13.71 -3.28 -4.82
CA PHE A 75 -13.33 -4.67 -4.50
C PHE A 75 -12.54 -4.79 -3.20
N ILE A 76 -11.66 -3.83 -2.92
CA ILE A 76 -10.92 -3.78 -1.65
C ILE A 76 -11.86 -3.63 -0.46
N TYR A 77 -12.90 -2.78 -0.58
CA TYR A 77 -13.85 -2.56 0.51
C TYR A 77 -14.86 -3.69 0.66
N SER A 78 -15.31 -4.31 -0.44
CA SER A 78 -16.24 -5.43 -0.40
C SER A 78 -15.56 -6.76 -0.06
N GLY A 79 -14.24 -6.87 -0.21
CA GLY A 79 -13.50 -8.13 -0.08
C GLY A 79 -13.84 -9.13 -1.20
N ASP A 80 -14.40 -8.67 -2.33
CA ASP A 80 -14.88 -9.54 -3.39
C ASP A 80 -13.80 -9.81 -4.45
N LEU A 81 -12.89 -10.73 -4.13
CA LEU A 81 -11.86 -11.21 -5.06
C LEU A 81 -12.46 -11.78 -6.34
N ASN A 82 -13.54 -12.54 -6.23
CA ASN A 82 -14.14 -13.22 -7.38
C ASN A 82 -14.71 -12.22 -8.39
N ALA A 83 -15.34 -11.13 -7.91
CA ALA A 83 -15.80 -10.06 -8.80
C ALA A 83 -14.63 -9.35 -9.47
N MET A 84 -13.53 -9.11 -8.74
CA MET A 84 -12.33 -8.50 -9.31
C MET A 84 -11.67 -9.36 -10.40
N ILE A 85 -11.67 -10.69 -10.25
CA ILE A 85 -11.19 -11.63 -11.26
C ILE A 85 -12.15 -11.66 -12.47
N ARG A 86 -13.46 -11.77 -12.22
CA ARG A 86 -14.49 -11.82 -13.29
C ARG A 86 -14.53 -10.56 -14.16
N GLU A 87 -14.15 -9.41 -13.62
CA GLU A 87 -14.12 -8.18 -14.40
C GLU A 87 -13.13 -8.17 -15.55
N GLY A 88 -12.21 -9.14 -15.54
CA GLY A 88 -11.20 -9.28 -16.57
C GLY A 88 -10.17 -8.15 -16.54
N LYS A 89 -9.19 -8.31 -17.43
CA LYS A 89 -7.87 -7.65 -17.47
C LYS A 89 -6.91 -8.24 -16.45
N ASP A 90 -6.52 -9.47 -16.74
CA ASP A 90 -5.36 -10.13 -16.16
C ASP A 90 -4.11 -9.30 -16.38
N LEU A 91 -3.11 -9.56 -15.54
CA LEU A 91 -1.80 -8.96 -15.67
C LEU A 91 -1.17 -9.45 -16.97
N LYS A 92 -0.59 -8.54 -17.75
CA LYS A 92 0.10 -8.88 -19.01
C LYS A 92 1.60 -8.72 -18.90
N GLU A 93 2.02 -7.76 -18.08
CA GLU A 93 3.43 -7.53 -17.84
C GLU A 93 4.00 -8.67 -16.97
N GLN A 94 5.05 -9.34 -17.45
CA GLN A 94 5.62 -10.52 -16.79
C GLN A 94 6.02 -10.23 -15.34
N LYS A 95 6.61 -9.05 -15.08
CA LYS A 95 7.01 -8.69 -13.71
C LYS A 95 5.82 -8.57 -12.75
N LEU A 96 4.64 -8.17 -13.25
CA LEU A 96 3.43 -8.12 -12.45
C LEU A 96 2.83 -9.51 -12.25
N ILE A 97 2.88 -10.36 -13.28
CA ILE A 97 2.48 -11.77 -13.20
C ILE A 97 3.33 -12.50 -12.15
N ASP A 98 4.65 -12.33 -12.18
CA ASP A 98 5.56 -12.98 -11.22
C ASP A 98 5.26 -12.55 -9.77
N LEU A 99 4.93 -11.27 -9.54
CA LEU A 99 4.51 -10.77 -8.22
C LEU A 99 3.20 -11.44 -7.76
N ASP A 100 2.23 -11.57 -8.65
CA ASP A 100 0.93 -12.18 -8.37
C ASP A 100 1.04 -13.68 -8.12
N ASP A 101 1.74 -14.43 -8.98
CA ASP A 101 1.86 -15.89 -8.88
C ASP A 101 2.41 -16.33 -7.52
N PHE A 102 3.47 -15.68 -7.03
CA PHE A 102 4.03 -16.00 -5.72
C PHE A 102 3.11 -15.59 -4.57
N ALA A 103 2.43 -14.45 -4.69
CA ALA A 103 1.51 -13.99 -3.66
C ALA A 103 0.24 -14.82 -3.59
N TYR A 104 -0.29 -15.27 -4.73
CA TYR A 104 -1.46 -16.13 -4.84
C TYR A 104 -1.25 -17.42 -4.03
N GLN A 105 -0.10 -18.07 -4.17
CA GLN A 105 0.23 -19.29 -3.44
C GLN A 105 0.18 -19.07 -1.91
N VAL A 106 0.65 -17.91 -1.43
CA VAL A 106 0.82 -17.63 0.01
C VAL A 106 -0.43 -17.01 0.66
N PHE A 107 -1.14 -16.14 -0.05
CA PHE A 107 -2.16 -15.25 0.52
C PHE A 107 -3.59 -15.49 0.01
N ASP A 108 -3.79 -16.34 -1.02
CA ASP A 108 -5.12 -16.82 -1.42
C ASP A 108 -5.22 -18.35 -1.32
N TYR A 109 -4.35 -19.09 -2.01
CA TYR A 109 -4.38 -20.55 -2.02
C TYR A 109 -4.09 -21.18 -0.66
N HIS A 110 -3.08 -20.68 0.05
CA HIS A 110 -2.74 -21.06 1.43
C HIS A 110 -3.08 -19.97 2.45
N ALA A 111 -4.15 -19.20 2.21
CA ALA A 111 -4.62 -18.22 3.17
C ALA A 111 -4.98 -18.89 4.52
N GLU A 112 -4.42 -18.39 5.62
CA GLU A 112 -4.76 -18.90 6.96
C GLU A 112 -6.02 -18.22 7.51
N ASN A 113 -6.32 -17.02 7.05
CA ASN A 113 -7.43 -16.22 7.54
C ASN A 113 -7.86 -15.14 6.53
N PHE A 114 -8.92 -14.42 6.88
CA PHE A 114 -9.45 -13.33 6.04
C PHE A 114 -8.45 -12.20 5.80
N ASN A 115 -7.53 -11.92 6.74
CA ASN A 115 -6.55 -10.85 6.55
C ASN A 115 -5.54 -11.19 5.45
N ASP A 116 -5.15 -12.46 5.30
CA ASP A 116 -4.29 -12.89 4.20
C ASP A 116 -5.01 -12.65 2.87
N ARG A 117 -6.27 -13.07 2.77
CA ARG A 117 -7.06 -12.87 1.57
C ARG A 117 -7.31 -11.38 1.27
N TRP A 118 -7.52 -10.57 2.30
CA TRP A 118 -7.68 -9.13 2.14
C TRP A 118 -6.38 -8.44 1.72
N LEU A 119 -5.22 -8.93 2.20
CA LEU A 119 -3.91 -8.52 1.74
C LEU A 119 -3.75 -8.84 0.25
N TYR A 120 -4.12 -10.06 -0.16
CA TYR A 120 -4.10 -10.48 -1.56
C TYR A 120 -4.96 -9.57 -2.44
N ILE A 121 -6.21 -9.30 -2.05
CA ILE A 121 -7.10 -8.39 -2.79
C ILE A 121 -6.49 -7.00 -2.97
N LYS A 122 -5.89 -6.44 -1.91
CA LYS A 122 -5.21 -5.13 -1.99
C LYS A 122 -4.04 -5.16 -2.96
N GLY A 123 -3.17 -6.17 -2.84
CA GLY A 123 -2.00 -6.30 -3.71
C GLY A 123 -2.40 -6.46 -5.18
N LEU A 124 -3.33 -7.36 -5.48
CA LEU A 124 -3.82 -7.59 -6.84
C LEU A 124 -4.50 -6.34 -7.42
N ALA A 125 -5.24 -5.59 -6.61
CA ALA A 125 -5.80 -4.30 -7.02
C ALA A 125 -4.70 -3.29 -7.38
N VAL A 126 -3.60 -3.24 -6.61
CA VAL A 126 -2.44 -2.38 -6.94
C VAL A 126 -1.79 -2.82 -8.25
N LEU A 127 -1.54 -4.12 -8.44
CA LEU A 127 -0.95 -4.62 -9.69
C LEU A 127 -1.82 -4.29 -10.91
N LYS A 128 -3.14 -4.49 -10.83
CA LYS A 128 -4.09 -4.12 -11.90
C LYS A 128 -4.10 -2.61 -12.17
N TYR A 129 -3.96 -1.79 -11.13
CA TYR A 129 -3.87 -0.34 -11.29
C TYR A 129 -2.56 0.10 -11.95
N VAL A 130 -1.44 -0.51 -11.57
CA VAL A 130 -0.12 -0.30 -12.20
C VAL A 130 -0.16 -0.71 -13.67
N GLN A 131 -0.64 -1.90 -14.00
CA GLN A 131 -0.82 -2.36 -15.38
C GLN A 131 -1.55 -1.31 -16.22
N ARG A 132 -2.70 -0.83 -15.73
CA ARG A 132 -3.54 0.15 -16.44
C ARG A 132 -2.90 1.53 -16.63
N THR A 133 -2.04 1.96 -15.71
CA THR A 133 -1.55 3.36 -15.68
C THR A 133 -0.11 3.51 -16.16
N GLN A 134 0.70 2.46 -16.06
CA GLN A 134 2.12 2.49 -16.40
C GLN A 134 2.44 1.68 -17.66
N PHE A 135 1.71 0.59 -17.92
CA PHE A 135 2.03 -0.35 -19.01
C PHE A 135 1.01 -0.33 -20.16
N ASP A 136 -0.26 -0.04 -19.87
CA ASP A 136 -1.33 0.13 -20.85
C ASP A 136 -1.95 1.55 -20.78
N PRO A 137 -1.18 2.66 -20.77
CA PRO A 137 -1.78 3.99 -20.78
C PRO A 137 -2.52 4.22 -22.10
N GLN A 138 -3.82 4.48 -22.02
CA GLN A 138 -4.65 4.89 -23.15
C GLN A 138 -4.45 6.37 -23.47
#